data_AF-A0A8T1VSN3-F1
#
_entry.id   AF-A0A8T1VSN3-F1
#
_cell.length_a   1.000
_cell.length_b   1.000
_cell.length_c   1.000
_cell.angle_alpha   90.00
_cell.angle_beta   90.00
_cell.angle_gamma   90.00
#
_symmetry.space_group_name_H-M   'P 1'
#
loop_
_entity.id
_entity.type
_entity.pdbx_description
1 polymer ?
#
loop_
_entity_poly.entity_id
_entity_poly.type
_entity_poly.pdbx_seq_one_letter_code
_entity_poly.pdbx_strand_id
1 'polypeptide(L)'
;MDADKNAAAPPAPVAARSPCKQSPHHGQKQQRKAKSDQRNSKPKRRRQSLKQPLTKDMPRVMSELLKEPKVALLHRVVKHVGPKVAWQLLRETLRLEKDGGQQVNAQGSGKPELFLVVDELSHEFKPRRRTSGGVFFTLLKDKVSKEVYRSIYEVEDKKKKDAKKRARSRQRQRMDSTLAKLGFGDLTLSAAGAQEDTEAAAAEDGEVAEAMQL
;
A
#
# COMPACT_ATOMS: atom_id res chain seq x y z
N MET A 1 2.63 27.09 -74.21
CA MET A 1 1.31 26.46 -74.11
C MET A 1 0.80 26.73 -72.72
N ASP A 2 -0.06 27.76 -72.63
CA ASP A 2 -1.34 27.81 -71.89
C ASP A 2 -1.41 27.12 -70.51
N ALA A 3 -2.06 27.61 -69.46
CA ALA A 3 -2.72 28.86 -69.11
C ALA A 3 -3.13 28.70 -67.63
N ASP A 4 -3.13 29.82 -66.90
CA ASP A 4 -4.08 30.24 -65.85
C ASP A 4 -4.83 29.22 -64.96
N LYS A 5 -4.65 29.34 -63.63
CA LYS A 5 -5.70 29.58 -62.59
C LYS A 5 -5.32 29.06 -61.20
N ASN A 6 -4.95 29.95 -60.28
CA ASN A 6 -5.90 30.61 -59.36
C ASN A 6 -5.17 31.14 -58.11
N ALA A 7 -5.43 32.42 -57.83
CA ALA A 7 -5.04 33.19 -56.65
C ALA A 7 -5.72 32.64 -55.36
N ALA A 8 -5.38 32.99 -54.13
CA ALA A 8 -4.90 34.26 -53.60
C ALA A 8 -4.18 34.11 -52.24
N ALA A 9 -3.54 35.22 -51.86
CA ALA A 9 -2.40 35.40 -50.96
C ALA A 9 -2.62 35.29 -49.43
N PRO A 10 -1.51 35.09 -48.66
CA PRO A 10 -1.32 35.44 -47.24
C PRO A 10 -0.58 36.80 -47.08
N PRO A 11 0.04 37.19 -45.91
CA PRO A 11 -0.48 37.48 -44.56
C PRO A 11 -0.01 38.85 -43.97
N ALA A 12 -0.38 39.11 -42.69
CA ALA A 12 0.30 39.98 -41.66
C ALA A 12 -0.09 41.48 -41.57
N PRO A 13 0.36 42.31 -40.58
CA PRO A 13 0.87 42.09 -39.19
C PRO A 13 0.40 43.11 -38.09
N VAL A 14 0.73 42.81 -36.81
CA VAL A 14 1.14 43.64 -35.62
C VAL A 14 0.52 45.01 -35.21
N ALA A 15 0.16 45.14 -33.91
CA ALA A 15 0.33 46.32 -33.01
C ALA A 15 -0.04 45.92 -31.55
N ALA A 16 0.83 45.90 -30.52
CA ALA A 16 1.49 46.97 -29.74
C ALA A 16 0.67 47.54 -28.54
N ARG A 17 1.38 47.96 -27.47
CA ARG A 17 1.00 47.97 -26.03
C ARG A 17 0.71 49.39 -25.44
N SER A 18 -0.16 49.46 -24.41
CA SER A 18 -0.15 50.34 -23.18
C SER A 18 -0.34 51.90 -23.29
N PRO A 19 -0.46 52.70 -22.19
CA PRO A 19 -1.30 52.66 -20.95
C PRO A 19 -1.91 54.04 -20.48
N CYS A 20 -2.71 54.01 -19.39
CA CYS A 20 -2.93 55.03 -18.32
C CYS A 20 -3.57 56.41 -18.59
N LYS A 21 -4.61 56.78 -17.80
CA LYS A 21 -4.86 58.15 -17.24
C LYS A 21 -5.90 58.14 -16.11
N GLN A 22 -5.78 59.12 -15.21
CA GLN A 22 -6.17 59.14 -13.79
C GLN A 22 -7.46 59.95 -13.52
N SER A 23 -8.26 59.55 -12.51
CA SER A 23 -8.99 60.27 -11.40
C SER A 23 -9.56 61.74 -11.55
N PRO A 24 -10.30 62.36 -10.59
CA PRO A 24 -11.20 61.91 -9.48
C PRO A 24 -12.53 62.76 -9.28
N HIS A 25 -13.31 62.40 -8.24
CA HIS A 25 -14.16 63.22 -7.33
C HIS A 25 -15.70 63.40 -7.49
N HIS A 26 -16.34 63.16 -6.32
CA HIS A 26 -17.49 63.82 -5.66
C HIS A 26 -18.95 63.44 -6.00
N GLY A 27 -19.68 62.99 -4.97
CA GLY A 27 -21.15 62.88 -4.98
C GLY A 27 -21.71 62.12 -3.76
N GLN A 28 -22.38 62.84 -2.87
CA GLN A 28 -22.74 62.47 -1.51
C GLN A 28 -23.91 61.46 -1.36
N LYS A 29 -23.76 60.56 -0.40
CA LYS A 29 -24.66 60.30 0.75
C LYS A 29 -26.16 60.55 0.52
N GLN A 30 -26.93 59.47 0.32
CA GLN A 30 -28.34 59.43 0.73
C GLN A 30 -28.65 58.16 1.52
N GLN A 31 -28.95 58.39 2.79
CA GLN A 31 -29.56 57.44 3.70
C GLN A 31 -31.01 57.19 3.26
N ARG A 32 -31.39 55.92 3.09
CA ARG A 32 -32.79 55.50 3.26
C ARG A 32 -32.85 54.26 4.14
N LYS A 33 -33.59 54.41 5.24
CA LYS A 33 -33.84 53.43 6.28
C LYS A 33 -34.72 52.27 5.78
N ALA A 34 -34.37 51.10 6.30
CA ALA A 34 -35.22 49.97 6.71
C ALA A 34 -36.21 49.36 5.71
N LYS A 35 -35.94 48.10 5.34
CA LYS A 35 -36.95 47.03 5.44
C LYS A 35 -36.25 45.70 5.75
N SER A 36 -36.79 45.05 6.76
CA SER A 36 -36.45 43.74 7.29
C SER A 36 -36.49 42.66 6.22
N ASP A 37 -35.39 41.92 6.10
CA ASP A 37 -35.43 40.53 5.68
C ASP A 37 -34.38 39.78 6.50
N GLN A 38 -34.81 39.28 7.66
CA GLN A 38 -34.08 38.21 8.35
C GLN A 38 -34.15 36.97 7.47
N ARG A 39 -33.31 36.91 6.42
CA ARG A 39 -33.02 35.66 5.73
C ARG A 39 -32.24 34.82 6.72
N ASN A 40 -32.96 33.95 7.41
CA ASN A 40 -32.46 32.85 8.20
C ASN A 40 -31.64 31.94 7.26
N SER A 41 -30.41 32.36 6.96
CA SER A 41 -29.41 31.58 6.25
C SER A 41 -28.84 30.60 7.26
N LYS A 42 -29.68 29.61 7.63
CA LYS A 42 -29.20 28.38 8.25
C LYS A 42 -27.99 27.96 7.40
N PRO A 43 -26.78 27.85 7.96
CA PRO A 43 -25.63 27.45 7.18
C PRO A 43 -26.00 26.08 6.61
N LYS A 44 -26.22 26.00 5.29
CA LYS A 44 -26.41 24.74 4.59
C LYS A 44 -25.16 23.96 4.95
N ARG A 45 -25.33 22.99 5.86
CA ARG A 45 -24.30 22.12 6.39
C ARG A 45 -23.74 21.40 5.17
N ARG A 46 -22.74 22.02 4.52
CA ARG A 46 -22.10 21.53 3.31
C ARG A 46 -21.49 20.24 3.76
N ARG A 47 -22.22 19.13 3.57
CA ARG A 47 -21.66 17.80 3.70
C ARG A 47 -20.44 17.85 2.80
N GLN A 48 -19.24 17.90 3.40
CA GLN A 48 -18.00 17.73 2.68
C GLN A 48 -18.04 16.29 2.19
N SER A 49 -18.74 16.07 1.07
CA SER A 49 -18.70 14.83 0.35
C SER A 49 -17.26 14.71 -0.13
N LEU A 50 -16.50 13.77 0.43
CA LEU A 50 -15.18 13.46 -0.10
C LEU A 50 -15.37 13.09 -1.58
N LYS A 51 -15.01 14.03 -2.46
CA LYS A 51 -15.03 13.83 -3.91
C LYS A 51 -13.94 12.83 -4.23
N GLN A 52 -14.24 11.91 -5.13
CA GLN A 52 -13.26 10.94 -5.58
C GLN A 52 -12.09 11.70 -6.24
N PRO A 53 -10.85 11.56 -5.75
CA PRO A 53 -9.71 12.22 -6.35
C PRO A 53 -9.33 11.51 -7.65
N LEU A 54 -8.47 12.17 -8.43
CA LEU A 54 -7.96 11.60 -9.68
C LEU A 54 -7.21 10.29 -9.41
N THR A 55 -7.26 9.35 -10.35
CA THR A 55 -6.63 8.02 -10.26
C THR A 55 -5.15 8.07 -9.87
N LYS A 56 -4.41 9.08 -10.36
CA LYS A 56 -2.98 9.25 -10.08
C LYS A 56 -2.72 9.64 -8.62
N ASP A 57 -3.56 10.50 -8.05
CA ASP A 57 -3.38 11.03 -6.69
C ASP A 57 -4.06 10.15 -5.63
N MET A 58 -4.99 9.29 -6.06
CA MET A 58 -5.77 8.38 -5.22
C MET A 58 -4.91 7.61 -4.20
N PRO A 59 -3.80 6.92 -4.59
CA PRO A 59 -2.97 6.17 -3.64
C PRO A 59 -2.31 7.06 -2.59
N ARG A 60 -1.96 8.30 -2.95
CA ARG A 60 -1.35 9.27 -2.03
C ARG A 60 -2.37 9.77 -1.01
N VAL A 61 -3.56 10.12 -1.48
CA VAL A 61 -4.69 10.52 -0.62
C VAL A 61 -5.11 9.37 0.31
N MET A 62 -5.17 8.13 -0.19
CA MET A 62 -5.44 6.96 0.64
C MET A 62 -4.36 6.72 1.69
N SER A 63 -3.09 6.89 1.33
CA SER A 63 -1.97 6.72 2.27
C SER A 63 -2.07 7.72 3.43
N GLU A 64 -2.40 8.97 3.13
CA GLU A 64 -2.57 10.01 4.15
C GLU A 64 -3.76 9.71 5.07
N LEU A 65 -4.90 9.31 4.49
CA LEU A 65 -6.12 9.01 5.26
C LEU A 65 -6.02 7.73 6.09
N LEU A 66 -5.41 6.68 5.55
CA LEU A 66 -5.24 5.39 6.23
C LEU A 66 -3.96 5.34 7.09
N LYS A 67 -3.13 6.39 7.05
CA LYS A 67 -1.79 6.46 7.67
C LYS A 67 -0.92 5.26 7.26
N GLU A 68 -1.02 4.88 6.00
CA GLU A 68 -0.34 3.70 5.46
C GLU A 68 1.02 4.09 4.88
N PRO A 69 2.14 3.56 5.40
CA PRO A 69 3.48 3.94 4.93
C PRO A 69 3.82 3.39 3.53
N LYS A 70 3.05 2.40 3.04
CA LYS A 70 3.33 1.67 1.79
C LYS A 70 2.44 2.13 0.64
N VAL A 71 2.69 3.32 0.10
CA VAL A 71 1.93 3.90 -1.03
C VAL A 71 1.95 2.99 -2.27
N ALA A 72 3.06 2.28 -2.53
CA ALA A 72 3.18 1.37 -3.66
C ALA A 72 2.23 0.17 -3.61
N LEU A 73 1.83 -0.27 -2.41
CA LEU A 73 0.83 -1.32 -2.23
C LEU A 73 -0.55 -0.76 -2.59
N LEU A 74 -0.90 0.44 -2.10
CA LEU A 74 -2.15 1.11 -2.45
C LEU A 74 -2.26 1.39 -3.95
N HIS A 75 -1.15 1.74 -4.61
CA HIS A 75 -1.13 1.91 -6.07
C HIS A 75 -1.55 0.62 -6.80
N ARG A 76 -1.11 -0.55 -6.32
CA ARG A 76 -1.55 -1.85 -6.86
C ARG A 76 -3.00 -2.16 -6.55
N VAL A 77 -3.48 -1.84 -5.34
CA VAL A 77 -4.89 -1.97 -5.01
C VAL A 77 -5.75 -1.18 -6.01
N VAL A 78 -5.42 0.09 -6.24
CA VAL A 78 -6.16 0.93 -7.21
C VAL A 78 -6.05 0.40 -8.63
N LYS A 79 -4.90 -0.14 -9.03
CA LYS A 79 -4.69 -0.74 -10.36
C LYS A 79 -5.52 -2.00 -10.58
N HIS A 80 -5.57 -2.90 -9.60
CA HIS A 80 -6.22 -4.21 -9.76
C HIS A 80 -7.73 -4.19 -9.45
N VAL A 81 -8.14 -3.42 -8.43
CA VAL A 81 -9.54 -3.34 -7.98
C VAL A 81 -10.29 -2.21 -8.68
N GLY A 82 -9.55 -1.20 -9.14
CA GLY A 82 -10.11 -0.02 -9.79
C GLY A 82 -10.40 1.13 -8.81
N PRO A 83 -10.42 2.38 -9.30
CA PRO A 83 -10.50 3.57 -8.46
C PRO A 83 -11.85 3.75 -7.78
N LYS A 84 -12.96 3.33 -8.41
CA LYS A 84 -14.32 3.48 -7.86
C LYS A 84 -14.51 2.61 -6.62
N VAL A 85 -14.16 1.33 -6.74
CA VAL A 85 -14.31 0.35 -5.66
C VAL A 85 -13.33 0.65 -4.53
N ALA A 86 -12.07 0.97 -4.85
CA ALA A 86 -11.09 1.35 -3.83
C ALA A 86 -11.53 2.60 -3.03
N TRP A 87 -12.19 3.56 -3.69
CA TRP A 87 -12.74 4.74 -3.01
C TRP A 87 -13.98 4.43 -2.16
N GLN A 88 -14.85 3.51 -2.62
CA GLN A 88 -15.98 3.02 -1.83
C GLN A 88 -15.50 2.32 -0.55
N LEU A 89 -14.51 1.43 -0.68
CA LEU A 89 -13.87 0.76 0.46
C LEU A 89 -13.30 1.76 1.47
N LEU A 90 -12.68 2.84 0.99
CA LEU A 90 -12.18 3.90 1.86
C LEU A 90 -13.33 4.58 2.64
N ARG A 91 -14.45 4.88 1.99
CA ARG A 91 -15.62 5.47 2.66
C ARG A 91 -16.21 4.51 3.69
N GLU A 92 -16.29 3.23 3.38
CA GLU A 92 -16.73 2.19 4.32
C GLU A 92 -15.79 2.12 5.53
N THR A 93 -14.48 2.14 5.28
CA THR A 93 -13.46 2.13 6.34
C THR A 93 -13.62 3.33 7.27
N LEU A 94 -13.75 4.54 6.73
CA LEU A 94 -13.93 5.76 7.52
C LEU A 94 -15.26 5.78 8.29
N ARG A 95 -16.29 5.09 7.78
CA ARG A 95 -17.55 4.92 8.49
C ARG A 95 -17.37 3.97 9.67
N LEU A 96 -16.77 2.80 9.45
CA LEU A 96 -16.49 1.84 10.52
C LEU A 96 -15.59 2.44 11.59
N GLU A 97 -14.62 3.26 11.21
CA GLU A 97 -13.75 3.94 12.17
C GLU A 97 -14.52 4.90 13.08
N LYS A 98 -15.52 5.61 12.54
CA LYS A 98 -16.44 6.47 13.32
C LYS A 98 -17.37 5.66 14.21
N ASP A 99 -17.79 4.48 13.75
CA ASP A 99 -18.69 3.59 14.48
C ASP A 99 -17.97 2.77 15.58
N GLY A 100 -16.66 3.00 15.81
CA GLY A 100 -15.88 2.37 16.88
C GLY A 100 -14.74 1.47 16.40
N GLY A 101 -14.60 1.28 15.09
CA GLY A 101 -13.55 0.49 14.45
C GLY A 101 -13.75 -1.02 14.60
N GLN A 102 -12.75 -1.78 14.15
CA GLN A 102 -12.74 -3.24 14.24
C GLN A 102 -11.71 -3.70 15.26
N GLN A 103 -12.02 -4.71 16.06
CA GLN A 103 -11.05 -5.31 16.98
C GLN A 103 -10.16 -6.33 16.26
N VAL A 104 -8.97 -6.59 16.82
CA VAL A 104 -8.10 -7.66 16.34
C VAL A 104 -8.62 -8.99 16.89
N ASN A 105 -8.57 -10.04 16.07
CA ASN A 105 -8.91 -11.39 16.49
C ASN A 105 -7.72 -11.93 17.31
N ALA A 106 -7.66 -11.59 18.59
CA ALA A 106 -6.53 -11.95 19.46
C ALA A 106 -6.35 -13.47 19.57
N GLN A 107 -7.45 -14.20 19.79
CA GLN A 107 -7.44 -15.65 19.98
C GLN A 107 -7.03 -16.44 18.72
N GLY A 108 -7.36 -15.94 17.52
CA GLY A 108 -7.02 -16.60 16.25
C GLY A 108 -5.57 -16.42 15.78
N SER A 109 -4.77 -15.63 16.50
CA SER A 109 -3.41 -15.25 16.08
C SER A 109 -2.31 -16.21 16.55
N GLY A 110 -2.65 -17.19 17.40
CA GLY A 110 -1.70 -18.11 18.05
C GLY A 110 -0.82 -17.46 19.13
N LYS A 111 -0.86 -16.12 19.26
CA LYS A 111 -0.16 -15.33 20.28
C LYS A 111 -1.09 -14.25 20.83
N PRO A 112 -2.07 -14.62 21.67
CA PRO A 112 -3.09 -13.70 22.14
C PRO A 112 -2.51 -12.52 22.91
N GLU A 113 -1.42 -12.74 23.66
CA GLU A 113 -0.69 -11.73 24.45
C GLU A 113 -0.31 -10.47 23.66
N LEU A 114 0.07 -10.59 22.38
CA LEU A 114 0.49 -9.41 21.59
C LEU A 114 -0.68 -8.50 21.20
N PHE A 115 -1.91 -9.00 21.28
CA PHE A 115 -3.09 -8.30 20.80
C PHE A 115 -4.08 -7.97 21.91
N LEU A 116 -3.86 -8.46 23.12
CA LEU A 116 -4.65 -8.09 24.29
C LEU A 116 -4.00 -6.84 24.92
N VAL A 117 -4.82 -5.84 25.17
CA VAL A 117 -4.45 -4.66 25.95
C VAL A 117 -5.09 -4.85 27.32
N VAL A 118 -4.27 -4.80 28.36
CA VAL A 118 -4.76 -4.76 29.74
C VAL A 118 -5.33 -3.37 29.97
N ASP A 119 -6.63 -3.29 30.27
CA ASP A 119 -7.26 -2.04 30.69
C ASP A 119 -6.84 -1.75 32.14
N GLU A 120 -6.18 -0.61 32.39
CA GLU A 120 -5.55 -0.29 33.68
C GLU A 120 -6.56 -0.16 34.82
N LEU A 121 -7.82 0.17 34.50
CA LEU A 121 -8.88 0.37 35.49
C LEU A 121 -9.57 -0.93 35.89
N SER A 122 -9.76 -1.85 34.95
CA SER A 122 -10.54 -3.08 35.13
C SER A 122 -9.69 -4.35 35.14
N HIS A 123 -8.38 -4.26 34.85
CA HIS A 123 -7.47 -5.38 34.67
C HIS A 123 -7.97 -6.44 33.67
N GLU A 124 -8.89 -6.05 32.78
CA GLU A 124 -9.48 -6.95 31.81
C GLU A 124 -8.67 -6.93 30.50
N PHE A 125 -8.45 -8.12 29.94
CA PHE A 125 -7.75 -8.28 28.69
C PHE A 125 -8.69 -8.00 27.51
N LYS A 126 -8.64 -6.79 26.98
CA LYS A 126 -9.45 -6.39 25.83
C LYS A 126 -8.67 -6.50 24.53
N PRO A 127 -9.25 -7.07 23.45
CA PRO A 127 -8.60 -7.08 22.15
C PRO A 127 -8.32 -5.66 21.64
N ARG A 128 -7.08 -5.43 21.21
CA ARG A 128 -6.63 -4.17 20.62
C ARG A 128 -7.49 -3.80 19.42
N ARG A 129 -7.81 -2.52 19.29
CA ARG A 129 -8.46 -1.96 18.08
C ARG A 129 -7.50 -1.94 16.88
N ARG A 130 -7.98 -2.39 15.72
CA ARG A 130 -7.25 -2.32 14.45
C ARG A 130 -7.03 -0.86 14.02
N THR A 131 -5.92 -0.62 13.34
CA THR A 131 -5.67 0.67 12.67
C THR A 131 -6.60 0.83 11.46
N SER A 132 -6.86 2.08 11.05
CA SER A 132 -7.73 2.39 9.89
C SER A 132 -7.29 1.65 8.63
N GLY A 133 -5.99 1.61 8.34
CA GLY A 133 -5.45 0.82 7.24
C GLY A 133 -5.60 -0.70 7.41
N GLY A 134 -5.46 -1.23 8.64
CA GLY A 134 -5.73 -2.64 8.94
C GLY A 134 -7.21 -3.02 8.72
N VAL A 135 -8.14 -2.12 9.02
CA VAL A 135 -9.57 -2.29 8.70
C VAL A 135 -9.78 -2.28 7.18
N PHE A 136 -9.18 -1.32 6.47
CA PHE A 136 -9.26 -1.24 5.01
C PHE A 136 -8.80 -2.53 4.33
N PHE A 137 -7.65 -3.10 4.71
CA PHE A 137 -7.15 -4.34 4.11
C PHE A 137 -7.99 -5.56 4.49
N THR A 138 -8.69 -5.53 5.62
CA THR A 138 -9.65 -6.58 5.99
C THR A 138 -10.86 -6.52 5.07
N LEU A 139 -11.46 -5.35 4.87
CA LEU A 139 -12.56 -5.15 3.91
C LEU A 139 -12.15 -5.49 2.48
N LEU A 140 -10.92 -5.13 2.09
CA LEU A 140 -10.37 -5.46 0.78
C LEU A 140 -10.33 -6.97 0.55
N LYS A 141 -9.89 -7.74 1.56
CA LYS A 141 -9.83 -9.21 1.48
C LYS A 141 -11.22 -9.83 1.30
N ASP A 142 -12.24 -9.27 1.94
CA ASP A 142 -13.59 -9.82 1.89
C ASP A 142 -14.33 -9.47 0.59
N LYS A 143 -14.03 -8.31 -0.01
CA LYS A 143 -14.68 -7.82 -1.24
C LYS A 143 -14.01 -8.29 -2.53
N VAL A 144 -12.74 -8.68 -2.49
CA VAL A 144 -11.93 -9.00 -3.66
C VAL A 144 -11.68 -10.51 -3.74
N SER A 145 -11.68 -11.07 -4.96
CA SER A 145 -11.36 -12.49 -5.14
C SER A 145 -9.93 -12.81 -4.69
N LYS A 146 -9.72 -14.06 -4.25
CA LYS A 146 -8.41 -14.51 -3.74
C LYS A 146 -7.29 -14.34 -4.76
N GLU A 147 -7.59 -14.48 -6.05
CA GLU A 147 -6.63 -14.30 -7.15
C GLU A 147 -6.13 -12.87 -7.24
N VAL A 148 -7.04 -11.90 -7.24
CA VAL A 148 -6.69 -10.48 -7.30
C VAL A 148 -5.94 -10.06 -6.04
N TYR A 149 -6.35 -10.55 -4.86
CA TYR A 149 -5.63 -10.34 -3.61
C TYR A 149 -4.19 -10.87 -3.70
N ARG A 150 -3.99 -12.07 -4.25
CA ARG A 150 -2.66 -12.66 -4.46
C ARG A 150 -1.81 -11.81 -5.40
N SER A 151 -2.37 -11.33 -6.52
CA SER A 151 -1.66 -10.45 -7.46
C SER A 151 -1.24 -9.13 -6.82
N ILE A 152 -2.08 -8.54 -5.95
CA ILE A 152 -1.74 -7.31 -5.22
C ILE A 152 -0.52 -7.53 -4.31
N TYR A 153 -0.46 -8.65 -3.58
CA TYR A 153 0.61 -8.93 -2.61
C TYR A 153 1.84 -9.64 -3.16
N GLU A 154 1.80 -10.14 -4.40
CA GLU A 154 2.89 -10.92 -4.98
C GLU A 154 4.24 -10.19 -4.93
N VAL A 155 4.27 -8.89 -5.25
CA VAL A 155 5.50 -8.07 -5.22
C VAL A 155 6.02 -7.93 -3.79
N GLU A 156 5.14 -7.85 -2.79
CA GLU A 156 5.54 -7.78 -1.39
C GLU A 156 6.12 -9.10 -0.89
N ASP A 157 5.49 -10.20 -1.29
CA ASP A 157 5.95 -11.52 -0.91
C ASP A 157 7.30 -11.85 -1.54
N LYS A 158 7.51 -11.47 -2.81
CA LYS A 158 8.82 -11.55 -3.47
C LYS A 158 9.87 -10.72 -2.74
N LYS A 159 9.56 -9.44 -2.44
CA LYS A 159 10.48 -8.56 -1.70
C LYS A 159 10.83 -9.09 -0.30
N LYS A 160 9.86 -9.69 0.41
CA LYS A 160 10.09 -10.31 1.72
C LYS A 160 10.96 -11.56 1.61
N LYS A 161 10.73 -12.41 0.60
CA LYS A 161 11.55 -13.61 0.34
C LYS A 161 12.99 -13.23 0.01
N ASP A 162 13.19 -12.26 -0.88
CA ASP A 162 14.52 -11.79 -1.25
C ASP A 162 15.25 -11.15 -0.09
N ALA A 163 14.57 -10.35 0.74
CA ALA A 163 15.14 -9.78 1.96
C ALA A 163 15.61 -10.89 2.92
N LYS A 164 14.80 -11.95 3.12
CA LYS A 164 15.17 -13.09 3.95
C LYS A 164 16.37 -13.87 3.38
N LYS A 165 16.40 -14.09 2.05
CA LYS A 165 17.53 -14.75 1.37
C LYS A 165 18.81 -13.95 1.52
N ARG A 166 18.76 -12.62 1.30
CA ARG A 166 19.90 -11.71 1.46
C ARG A 166 20.39 -11.65 2.90
N ALA A 167 19.50 -11.61 3.88
CA ALA A 167 19.88 -11.63 5.30
C ALA A 167 20.63 -12.91 5.67
N ARG A 168 20.12 -14.08 5.24
CA ARG A 168 20.79 -15.38 5.43
C ARG A 168 22.14 -15.45 4.74
N SER A 169 22.24 -14.95 3.51
CA SER A 169 23.50 -14.91 2.77
C SER A 169 24.54 -14.02 3.45
N ARG A 170 24.15 -12.83 3.93
CA ARG A 170 25.02 -11.95 4.72
C ARG A 170 25.46 -12.59 6.04
N GLN A 171 24.58 -13.34 6.69
CA GLN A 171 24.94 -14.07 7.90
C GLN A 171 25.99 -15.15 7.62
N ARG A 172 25.81 -15.93 6.55
CA ARG A 172 26.81 -16.92 6.10
C ARG A 172 28.15 -16.26 5.78
N GLN A 173 28.16 -15.22 4.94
CA GLN A 173 29.38 -14.49 4.63
C GLN A 173 30.08 -13.91 5.86
N ARG A 174 29.31 -13.42 6.85
CA ARG A 174 29.89 -13.00 8.14
C ARG A 174 30.55 -14.16 8.87
N MET A 175 29.87 -15.30 8.97
CA MET A 175 30.44 -16.52 9.57
C MET A 175 31.70 -16.99 8.83
N ASP A 176 31.66 -17.03 7.50
CA ASP A 176 32.78 -17.44 6.66
C ASP A 176 33.97 -16.48 6.83
N SER A 177 33.70 -15.17 6.88
CA SER A 177 34.74 -14.16 7.15
C SER A 177 35.33 -14.28 8.55
N THR A 178 34.52 -14.64 9.57
CA THR A 178 35.03 -14.89 10.92
C THR A 178 35.84 -16.17 11.00
N LEU A 179 35.43 -17.24 10.32
CA LEU A 179 36.17 -18.50 10.25
C LEU A 179 37.52 -18.31 9.57
N ALA A 180 37.54 -17.58 8.45
CA ALA A 180 38.77 -17.22 7.74
C ALA A 180 39.69 -16.36 8.61
N LYS A 181 39.14 -15.36 9.32
CA LYS A 181 39.91 -14.49 10.22
C LYS A 181 40.50 -15.24 11.43
N LEU A 182 39.80 -16.26 11.91
CA LEU A 182 40.24 -17.11 13.01
C LEU A 182 41.16 -18.26 12.54
N GLY A 183 41.48 -18.35 11.24
CA GLY A 183 42.40 -19.35 10.71
C GLY A 183 41.84 -20.78 10.64
N PHE A 184 40.53 -20.97 10.87
CA PHE A 184 39.88 -22.29 10.79
C PHE A 184 39.64 -22.78 9.35
N GLY A 185 40.02 -21.99 8.33
CA GLY A 185 39.83 -22.34 6.92
C GLY A 185 40.72 -23.47 6.40
N ASP A 186 41.80 -23.82 7.12
CA ASP A 186 42.77 -24.85 6.74
C ASP A 186 42.55 -26.20 7.45
N LEU A 187 41.61 -26.29 8.40
CA LEU A 187 41.19 -27.55 9.02
C LEU A 187 40.12 -28.29 8.20
N THR A 188 40.25 -28.30 6.87
CA THR A 188 39.71 -29.42 6.09
C THR A 188 40.56 -30.63 6.43
N LEU A 189 40.12 -31.36 7.47
CA LEU A 189 40.66 -32.66 7.86
C LEU A 189 40.94 -33.46 6.60
N SER A 190 42.20 -33.87 6.46
CA SER A 190 42.65 -34.89 5.52
C SER A 190 41.77 -36.13 5.67
N ALA A 191 40.67 -36.17 4.92
CA ALA A 191 39.97 -37.39 4.52
C ALA A 191 40.73 -38.09 3.37
N ALA A 192 42.01 -37.75 3.18
CA ALA A 192 42.97 -38.54 2.42
C ALA A 192 43.66 -39.51 3.39
N GLY A 193 42.95 -40.59 3.68
CA GLY A 193 43.42 -41.74 4.46
C GLY A 193 42.51 -42.96 4.32
N ALA A 194 41.65 -42.98 3.29
CA ALA A 194 40.88 -44.16 2.91
C ALA A 194 41.56 -44.75 1.67
N GLN A 195 42.50 -45.65 1.93
CA GLN A 195 43.13 -46.52 0.95
C GLN A 195 42.05 -47.43 0.35
N GLU A 196 42.10 -47.57 -0.97
CA GLU A 196 41.33 -48.56 -1.71
C GLU A 196 41.70 -49.97 -1.23
N ASP A 197 40.72 -50.73 -0.78
CA ASP A 197 40.71 -52.19 -0.91
C ASP A 197 39.40 -52.58 -1.58
N THR A 198 39.53 -52.96 -2.85
CA THR A 198 38.46 -53.55 -3.65
C THR A 198 38.63 -55.05 -3.56
N GLU A 199 37.75 -55.76 -2.85
CA GLU A 199 37.56 -57.19 -3.09
C GLU A 199 36.10 -57.59 -2.92
N ALA A 200 35.66 -58.41 -3.88
CA ALA A 200 34.29 -58.79 -4.16
C ALA A 200 33.73 -59.79 -3.13
N ALA A 201 32.42 -59.66 -2.84
CA ALA A 201 31.59 -60.81 -2.50
C ALA A 201 30.15 -60.55 -2.97
N ALA A 202 29.69 -61.46 -3.83
CA ALA A 202 28.38 -61.51 -4.42
C ALA A 202 27.35 -62.13 -3.46
N ALA A 203 26.07 -61.84 -3.77
CA ALA A 203 24.84 -62.59 -3.49
C ALA A 203 24.47 -62.86 -2.02
N GLU A 204 23.25 -62.46 -1.63
CA GLU A 204 22.10 -63.38 -1.52
C GLU A 204 20.86 -62.60 -1.05
N ASP A 205 19.73 -63.08 -1.54
CA ASP A 205 18.34 -62.64 -1.45
C ASP A 205 17.77 -62.39 -0.05
N GLY A 206 16.67 -61.63 0.04
CA GLY A 206 15.95 -61.45 1.30
C GLY A 206 14.76 -60.50 1.27
N GLU A 207 13.75 -60.84 0.46
CA GLU A 207 12.36 -60.41 0.58
C GLU A 207 11.81 -60.57 2.02
N VAL A 208 11.12 -59.56 2.56
CA VAL A 208 9.94 -59.74 3.45
C VAL A 208 9.10 -58.45 3.59
N ALA A 209 7.95 -58.47 2.90
CA ALA A 209 6.59 -58.17 3.36
C ALA A 209 6.27 -56.90 4.20
N GLU A 210 5.50 -56.01 3.55
CA GLU A 210 4.12 -55.63 3.88
C GLU A 210 3.52 -56.00 5.26
N ALA A 211 3.18 -54.98 6.06
CA ALA A 211 2.00 -54.81 6.95
C ALA A 211 2.31 -53.61 7.88
N MET A 212 1.42 -52.69 8.26
CA MET A 212 0.01 -52.83 8.61
C MET A 212 -0.60 -51.42 8.70
N GLN A 213 -1.78 -51.25 8.11
CA GLN A 213 -2.71 -50.15 8.39
C GLN A 213 -3.35 -50.37 9.76
N LEU A 214 -3.61 -49.27 10.49
CA LEU A 214 -4.87 -48.99 11.19
C LEU A 214 -5.02 -47.47 11.34
#